data_AF-A0A3C0ACH3-F1
#
_entry.id   AF-A0A3C0ACH3-F1
#
_cell.length_a   1.000
_cell.length_b   1.000
_cell.length_c   1.000
_cell.angle_alpha   90.00
_cell.angle_beta   90.00
_cell.angle_gamma   90.00
#
_symmetry.space_group_name_H-M   'P 1'
#
loop_
_entity.id
_entity.type
_entity.pdbx_description
1 polymer ?
#
loop_
_entity_poly.entity_id
_entity_poly.type
_entity_poly.pdbx_seq_one_letter_code
_entity_poly.pdbx_strand_id
1 'polypeptide(L)'
;MSRIYQLVFILSLLCGSWLAMMGVHELGHVLGGIFTGGSISRVVLHPLSVSRTDLSINPAPGLVVWAGPLLGVLLPLLFWLVGRVLRVRFVSLLQFFAGFCLIANGAYIAGG
;
A
#
# COMPACT_ATOMS: atom_id res chain seq x y z
N MET A 1 0.73 -14.26 29.65
CA MET A 1 0.70 -14.24 28.17
C MET A 1 2.00 -14.86 27.67
N SER A 2 1.97 -16.02 26.99
CA SER A 2 3.22 -16.64 26.51
C SER A 2 3.84 -15.78 25.40
N ARG A 3 5.18 -15.72 25.35
CA ARG A 3 5.93 -14.96 24.31
C ARG A 3 5.56 -15.39 22.89
N ILE A 4 5.12 -16.64 22.72
CA ILE A 4 4.73 -17.21 21.43
C ILE A 4 3.54 -16.45 20.84
N TYR A 5 2.50 -16.16 21.62
CA TYR A 5 1.33 -15.42 21.12
C TYR A 5 1.69 -14.00 20.67
N GLN A 6 2.61 -13.34 21.39
CA GLN A 6 3.10 -12.01 21.00
C GLN A 6 3.85 -12.07 19.66
N LEU A 7 4.71 -13.07 19.49
CA LEU A 7 5.45 -13.27 18.24
C LEU A 7 4.50 -13.56 17.07
N VAL A 8 3.54 -14.47 17.24
CA VAL A 8 2.56 -14.79 16.19
C VAL A 8 1.76 -13.55 15.80
N PHE A 9 1.32 -12.74 16.78
CA PHE A 9 0.60 -11.50 16.51
C PHE A 9 1.46 -10.49 15.72
N ILE A 10 2.71 -10.25 16.14
CA ILE A 10 3.61 -9.31 15.47
C ILE A 10 3.90 -9.76 14.04
N LEU A 11 4.24 -11.04 13.84
CA LEU A 11 4.53 -11.59 12.51
C LEU A 11 3.30 -11.49 11.60
N SER A 12 2.12 -11.84 12.11
CA SER A 12 0.87 -11.72 11.34
C SER A 12 0.56 -10.28 10.97
N LEU A 13 0.79 -9.34 11.90
CA LEU A 13 0.56 -7.92 11.67
C LEU A 13 1.53 -7.37 10.62
N LEU A 14 2.81 -7.73 10.67
CA LEU A 14 3.81 -7.28 9.70
C LEU A 14 3.56 -7.87 8.31
N CYS A 15 3.33 -9.19 8.21
CA CYS A 15 3.03 -9.84 6.94
C CYS A 15 1.72 -9.30 6.34
N GLY A 16 0.67 -9.15 7.16
CA GLY A 16 -0.59 -8.57 6.73
C GLY A 16 -0.44 -7.11 6.26
N SER A 17 0.36 -6.31 6.98
CA SER A 17 0.64 -4.92 6.61
C SER A 17 1.43 -4.83 5.30
N TRP A 18 2.39 -5.73 5.07
CA TRP A 18 3.12 -5.79 3.81
C TRP A 18 2.18 -6.06 2.63
N LEU A 19 1.32 -7.08 2.73
CA LEU A 19 0.36 -7.42 1.67
C LEU A 19 -0.63 -6.30 1.42
N ALA A 20 -1.18 -5.70 2.48
CA ALA A 20 -2.09 -4.58 2.35
C ALA A 20 -1.38 -3.35 1.73
N MET A 21 -0.14 -3.07 2.12
CA MET A 21 0.66 -1.97 1.56
C MET A 21 0.89 -2.16 0.05
N MET A 22 1.32 -3.35 -0.39
CA MET A 22 1.45 -3.66 -1.82
C MET A 22 0.11 -3.51 -2.55
N GLY A 23 -1.00 -3.93 -1.94
CA GLY A 23 -2.33 -3.75 -2.50
C GLY A 23 -2.70 -2.29 -2.74
N VAL A 24 -2.46 -1.41 -1.76
CA VAL A 24 -2.75 0.03 -1.91
C VAL A 24 -1.77 0.71 -2.86
N HIS A 25 -0.51 0.27 -2.88
CA HIS A 25 0.52 0.75 -3.83
C HIS A 25 0.11 0.45 -5.28
N GLU A 26 -0.19 -0.80 -5.60
CA GLU A 26 -0.61 -1.19 -6.95
C GLU A 26 -1.95 -0.56 -7.33
N LEU A 27 -2.86 -0.39 -6.37
CA LEU A 27 -4.09 0.38 -6.60
C LEU A 27 -3.77 1.82 -7.05
N GLY A 28 -2.71 2.42 -6.51
CA GLY A 28 -2.24 3.72 -6.95
C GLY A 28 -1.80 3.74 -8.43
N HIS A 29 -1.06 2.72 -8.86
CA HIS A 29 -0.68 2.56 -10.28
C HIS A 29 -1.90 2.35 -11.18
N VAL A 30 -2.86 1.52 -10.76
CA VAL A 30 -4.12 1.30 -11.48
C VAL A 30 -4.90 2.59 -11.65
N LEU A 31 -5.09 3.35 -10.56
CA LEU A 31 -5.80 4.64 -10.61
C LEU A 31 -5.06 5.65 -11.48
N GLY A 32 -3.73 5.77 -11.34
CA GLY A 32 -2.92 6.60 -12.20
C GLY A 32 -3.04 6.23 -13.68
N GLY A 33 -3.09 4.93 -13.99
CA GLY A 33 -3.32 4.41 -15.33
C GLY A 33 -4.68 4.84 -15.88
N ILE A 34 -5.75 4.61 -15.13
CA ILE A 34 -7.11 4.99 -15.53
C ILE A 34 -7.22 6.50 -15.75
N PHE A 35 -6.71 7.32 -14.82
CA PHE A 35 -6.78 8.78 -14.90
C PHE A 35 -6.00 9.36 -16.08
N THR A 36 -4.93 8.70 -16.49
CA THR A 36 -4.12 9.15 -17.64
C THR A 36 -4.66 8.63 -18.97
N GLY A 37 -5.72 7.81 -18.96
CA GLY A 37 -6.28 7.17 -20.16
C GLY A 37 -5.50 5.93 -20.60
N GLY A 38 -4.67 5.37 -19.73
CA GLY A 38 -3.99 4.11 -19.95
C GLY A 38 -4.92 2.91 -19.87
N SER A 39 -4.50 1.81 -20.48
CA SER A 39 -5.21 0.53 -20.44
C SER A 39 -4.42 -0.47 -19.59
N ILE A 40 -5.07 -1.03 -18.58
CA ILE A 40 -4.46 -2.02 -17.69
C ILE A 40 -4.55 -3.40 -18.34
N SER A 41 -3.41 -4.07 -18.45
CA SER A 41 -3.32 -5.43 -18.98
C SER A 41 -3.43 -6.47 -17.86
N ARG A 42 -2.69 -6.26 -16.76
CA ARG A 42 -2.64 -7.20 -15.64
C ARG A 42 -2.24 -6.49 -14.36
N VAL A 43 -2.84 -6.92 -13.24
CA VAL A 43 -2.38 -6.58 -11.90
C VAL A 43 -1.98 -7.87 -11.22
N VAL A 44 -0.71 -7.99 -10.82
CA VAL A 44 -0.18 -9.14 -10.10
C VAL A 44 0.04 -8.74 -8.66
N LEU A 45 -0.82 -9.23 -7.77
CA LEU A 45 -0.64 -9.14 -6.32
C LEU A 45 -0.26 -10.53 -5.83
N HIS A 46 1.01 -10.71 -5.47
CA HIS A 46 1.49 -12.01 -5.03
C HIS A 46 2.37 -11.87 -3.79
N PRO A 47 2.11 -12.62 -2.71
CA PRO A 47 2.87 -12.52 -1.45
C PRO A 47 4.38 -12.80 -1.59
N LEU A 48 4.74 -13.66 -2.55
CA LEU A 48 6.10 -14.17 -2.72
C LEU A 48 6.78 -13.63 -3.99
N SER A 49 6.17 -12.68 -4.70
CA SER A 49 6.82 -12.00 -5.83
C SER A 49 6.58 -10.50 -5.75
N VAL A 50 7.42 -9.73 -6.42
CA VAL A 50 7.21 -8.29 -6.54
C VAL A 50 5.86 -8.06 -7.22
N SER A 51 4.97 -7.33 -6.55
CA SER A 51 3.68 -6.99 -7.15
C SER A 51 3.90 -5.98 -8.27
N ARG A 52 3.06 -6.04 -9.30
CA ARG A 52 3.19 -5.15 -10.45
C ARG A 52 1.87 -4.92 -11.15
N THR A 53 1.73 -3.73 -11.71
CA THR A 53 0.65 -3.35 -12.60
C THR A 53 1.21 -3.16 -13.99
N ASP A 54 0.86 -4.07 -14.89
CA ASP A 54 1.25 -4.06 -16.30
C ASP A 54 0.19 -3.28 -17.09
N LEU A 55 0.58 -2.19 -17.75
CA LEU A 55 -0.30 -1.41 -18.64
C LEU A 55 0.03 -1.74 -20.10
N SER A 56 -0.99 -2.01 -20.92
CA SER A 56 -0.84 -2.21 -22.36
C SER A 56 -0.65 -0.89 -23.11
N ILE A 57 -1.24 0.18 -22.60
CA ILE A 57 -1.07 1.56 -23.09
C ILE A 57 -0.82 2.43 -21.87
N ASN A 58 0.31 3.14 -21.85
CA ASN A 58 0.69 4.03 -20.76
C ASN A 58 1.11 5.40 -21.34
N PRO A 59 0.15 6.34 -21.49
CA PRO A 59 0.42 7.63 -22.11
C PRO A 59 1.23 8.57 -21.21
N ALA A 60 1.26 8.32 -19.88
CA ALA A 60 2.00 9.15 -18.93
C ALA A 60 2.72 8.28 -17.88
N PRO A 61 3.79 7.57 -18.27
CA PRO A 61 4.45 6.58 -17.42
C PRO A 61 5.00 7.17 -16.12
N GLY A 62 5.52 8.41 -16.15
CA GLY A 62 5.97 9.10 -14.94
C GLY A 62 4.84 9.28 -13.92
N LEU A 63 3.66 9.74 -14.35
CA LEU A 63 2.52 9.92 -13.45
C LEU A 63 2.05 8.58 -12.87
N VAL A 64 1.96 7.54 -13.70
CA VAL A 64 1.56 6.21 -13.24
C VAL A 64 2.53 5.66 -12.21
N VAL A 65 3.84 5.76 -12.46
CA VAL A 65 4.89 5.28 -11.53
C VAL A 65 4.85 6.02 -10.20
N TRP A 66 4.61 7.33 -10.17
CA TRP A 66 4.50 8.07 -8.91
C TRP A 66 3.15 7.87 -8.21
N ALA A 67 2.07 7.60 -8.96
CA ALA A 67 0.74 7.39 -8.38
C ALA A 67 0.71 6.21 -7.40
N GLY A 68 1.49 5.15 -7.66
CA GLY A 68 1.62 4.00 -6.77
C GLY A 68 2.05 4.38 -5.34
N PRO A 69 3.29 4.85 -5.13
CA PRO A 69 3.78 5.21 -3.80
C PRO A 69 3.05 6.41 -3.19
N LEU A 70 2.64 7.41 -4.00
CA LEU A 70 1.91 8.56 -3.47
C LEU A 70 0.56 8.15 -2.89
N LEU A 71 -0.27 7.42 -3.65
CA LEU A 71 -1.56 6.95 -3.16
C LEU A 71 -1.40 5.85 -2.11
N GLY A 72 -0.36 5.02 -2.24
CA GLY A 72 0.11 4.03 -1.26
C GLY A 72 0.34 4.61 0.13
N VAL A 73 0.68 5.90 0.23
CA VAL A 73 0.90 6.62 1.49
C VAL A 73 -0.27 7.52 1.88
N LEU A 74 -0.83 8.27 0.92
CA LEU A 74 -1.89 9.24 1.19
C LEU A 74 -3.20 8.57 1.61
N LEU A 75 -3.56 7.43 1.00
CA LEU A 75 -4.80 6.73 1.36
C LEU A 75 -4.77 6.16 2.79
N PRO A 76 -3.72 5.45 3.25
CA PRO A 76 -3.63 4.99 4.63
C PRO A 76 -3.62 6.13 5.65
N LEU A 77 -2.92 7.23 5.36
CA LEU A 77 -2.93 8.42 6.21
C LEU A 77 -4.33 9.04 6.31
N LEU A 78 -5.04 9.15 5.19
CA LEU A 78 -6.41 9.64 5.18
C LEU A 78 -7.33 8.73 5.99
N PHE A 79 -7.25 7.40 5.80
CA PHE A 79 -8.05 6.46 6.59
C PHE A 79 -7.76 6.54 8.08
N TRP A 80 -6.50 6.70 8.47
CA TRP A 80 -6.14 6.93 9.86
C TRP A 80 -6.73 8.23 10.42
N LEU A 81 -6.62 9.35 9.69
CA LEU A 81 -7.18 10.64 10.10
C LEU A 81 -8.71 10.57 10.26
N VAL A 82 -9.40 9.99 9.28
CA VAL A 82 -10.86 9.77 9.33
C VAL A 82 -11.21 8.85 10.51
N GLY A 83 -10.50 7.75 10.70
CA GLY A 83 -10.70 6.84 11.83
C GLY A 83 -10.50 7.52 13.19
N ARG A 84 -9.53 8.43 13.29
CA ARG A 84 -9.29 9.24 14.49
C ARG A 84 -10.45 10.20 14.76
N VAL A 85 -10.96 10.90 13.74
CA VAL A 85 -12.11 11.81 13.85
C VAL A 85 -13.36 11.04 14.29
N LEU A 86 -13.60 9.87 13.69
CA LEU A 86 -14.73 9.00 14.00
C LEU A 86 -14.54 8.15 15.26
N ARG A 87 -13.38 8.25 15.92
CA ARG A 87 -13.01 7.51 17.14
C ARG A 87 -13.20 5.99 17.01
N VAL A 88 -12.82 5.43 15.86
CA VAL A 88 -12.98 3.98 15.62
C VAL A 88 -12.08 3.18 16.58
N ARG A 89 -12.59 2.05 17.06
CA ARG A 89 -11.92 1.19 18.06
C ARG A 89 -10.52 0.69 17.66
N PHE A 90 -10.23 0.65 16.36
CA PHE A 90 -8.98 0.14 15.79
C PHE A 90 -8.10 1.26 15.21
N VAL A 91 -8.28 2.52 15.64
CA VAL A 91 -7.50 3.66 15.15
C VAL A 91 -5.99 3.48 15.31
N SER A 92 -5.54 2.80 16.38
CA SER A 92 -4.11 2.51 16.58
C SER A 92 -3.55 1.55 15.54
N LEU A 93 -4.34 0.60 15.04
CA LEU A 93 -3.94 -0.28 13.94
C LEU A 93 -3.85 0.50 12.62
N LEU A 94 -4.78 1.42 12.37
CA LEU A 94 -4.70 2.32 11.21
C LEU A 94 -3.48 3.23 11.28
N GLN A 95 -3.15 3.73 12.47
CA GLN A 95 -1.95 4.55 12.69
C GLN A 95 -0.69 3.75 12.38
N PHE A 96 -0.59 2.53 12.91
CA PHE A 96 0.53 1.63 12.66
C PHE A 96 0.66 1.34 11.16
N PHE A 97 -0.44 0.97 10.50
CA PHE A 97 -0.44 0.68 9.08
C PHE A 97 -0.05 1.88 8.22
N ALA A 98 -0.55 3.09 8.54
CA ALA A 98 -0.15 4.30 7.83
C ALA A 98 1.35 4.62 8.00
N GLY A 99 1.89 4.47 9.20
CA GLY A 99 3.34 4.60 9.44
C GLY A 99 4.16 3.52 8.72
N PHE A 100 3.66 2.29 8.69
CA PHE A 100 4.27 1.19 7.93
C PHE A 100 4.32 1.52 6.44
N CYS A 101 3.21 2.00 5.85
CA CYS A 101 3.16 2.39 4.45
C CYS A 101 4.13 3.53 4.12
N LEU A 102 4.25 4.54 4.99
CA LEU A 102 5.23 5.62 4.83
C LEU A 102 6.66 5.07 4.71
N ILE A 103 7.06 4.21 5.64
CA ILE A 103 8.42 3.65 5.67
C ILE A 103 8.63 2.71 4.48
N ALA A 104 7.69 1.79 4.22
CA ALA A 104 7.84 0.77 3.20
C ALA A 104 7.86 1.37 1.78
N ASN A 105 6.97 2.32 1.47
CA ASN A 105 6.98 3.02 0.18
C ASN A 105 8.24 3.86 0.01
N GLY A 106 8.70 4.54 1.08
CA GLY A 106 9.95 5.29 1.05
C GLY A 106 11.18 4.40 0.82
N ALA A 107 11.23 3.25 1.50
CA ALA A 107 12.28 2.26 1.32
C ALA A 107 12.26 1.65 -0.09
N TYR A 108 11.07 1.40 -0.65
CA TYR A 108 10.89 0.90 -2.01
C TYR A 108 11.46 1.87 -3.04
N ILE A 109 11.13 3.16 -2.93
CA ILE A 109 11.67 4.21 -3.82
C ILE A 109 13.20 4.35 -3.66
N ALA A 110 13.71 4.26 -2.43
CA ALA A 110 15.14 4.39 -2.16
C ALA A 110 15.97 3.19 -2.66
N GLY A 111 15.39 1.98 -2.62
CA GLY A 111 16.05 0.75 -3.04
C GLY A 111 16.10 0.54 -4.55
N GLY A 112 15.11 1.07 -5.28
CA GLY A 112 14.96 0.88 -6.73
C GLY A 112 14.17 -0.38 -7.08
#